data_AF-A0A1G9G7J1-F1
#
_entry.id   AF-A0A1G9G7J1-F1
#
_cell.length_a   1.000
_cell.length_b   1.000
_cell.length_c   1.000
_cell.angle_alpha   90.00
_cell.angle_beta   90.00
_cell.angle_gamma   90.00
#
_symmetry.space_group_name_H-M   'P 1'
#
loop_
_entity.id
_entity.type
_entity.pdbx_description
1 polymer ?
#
loop_
_entity_poly.entity_id
_entity_poly.type
_entity_poly.pdbx_seq_one_letter_code
_entity_poly.pdbx_strand_id
1 'polypeptide(L)'
;MFKKDFEANVGNLPFADIQVYTDEQIPLGENWHEALQTEIHACDFAILLVSDQFMHSKYIKEEEVAKLFTRKEKEGILVVPVYFYSCRFYDWKVLSKNQLFKPLGADYGRADRDPKKRFCYADLVRLDSVNGVRIPQPNPDRGNYMMDFVEKLEPQLKALANSKK
;
A
#
# COMPACT_ATOMS: atom_id res chain seq x y z
N MET A 1 11.16 -2.22 1.81
CA MET A 1 11.36 -1.86 0.38
C MET A 1 10.26 -0.93 -0.12
N PHE A 2 8.99 -1.36 -0.13
CA PHE A 2 7.86 -0.52 -0.56
C PHE A 2 7.87 0.90 0.06
N LYS A 3 8.05 1.02 1.39
CA LYS A 3 8.19 2.32 2.09
C LYS A 3 9.21 3.23 1.41
N LYS A 4 10.44 2.74 1.24
CA LYS A 4 11.54 3.48 0.62
C LYS A 4 11.22 3.89 -0.82
N ASP A 5 10.64 2.97 -1.60
CA ASP A 5 10.26 3.25 -2.99
C ASP A 5 9.13 4.31 -3.04
N PHE A 6 8.17 4.25 -2.13
CA PHE A 6 7.10 5.25 -2.00
C PHE A 6 7.65 6.62 -1.59
N GLU A 7 8.45 6.69 -0.52
CA GLU A 7 9.09 7.93 -0.03
C GLU A 7 9.90 8.64 -1.12
N ALA A 8 10.66 7.88 -1.93
CA ALA A 8 11.43 8.43 -3.04
C ALA A 8 10.56 9.07 -4.13
N ASN A 9 9.30 8.62 -4.29
CA ASN A 9 8.38 9.13 -5.30
C ASN A 9 7.45 10.23 -4.75
N VAL A 10 7.22 10.29 -3.44
CA VAL A 10 6.39 11.35 -2.83
C VAL A 10 7.18 12.54 -2.29
N GLY A 11 8.49 12.38 -2.03
CA GLY A 11 9.32 13.44 -1.44
C GLY A 11 9.46 14.72 -2.28
N ASN A 12 9.04 14.69 -3.55
CA ASN A 12 9.09 15.84 -4.47
C ASN A 12 7.71 16.47 -4.73
N LEU A 13 6.65 16.04 -4.05
CA LEU A 13 5.31 16.61 -4.27
C LEU A 13 5.27 18.06 -3.76
N PRO A 14 5.01 19.07 -4.61
CA PRO A 14 5.18 20.48 -4.24
C PRO A 14 4.08 21.03 -3.32
N PHE A 15 3.05 20.23 -3.04
CA PHE A 15 1.84 20.66 -2.34
C PHE A 15 1.68 20.07 -0.94
N ALA A 16 2.54 19.13 -0.55
CA ALA A 16 2.47 18.47 0.76
C ALA A 16 3.83 17.92 1.18
N ASP A 17 4.13 18.01 2.47
CA ASP A 17 5.18 17.21 3.11
C ASP A 17 4.55 15.91 3.62
N ILE A 18 5.06 14.76 3.18
CA ILE A 18 4.48 13.45 3.48
C ILE A 18 5.40 12.67 4.41
N GLN A 19 4.92 12.46 5.64
CA GLN A 19 5.57 11.61 6.62
C GLN A 19 4.98 10.19 6.53
N VAL A 20 5.86 9.19 6.41
CA VAL A 20 5.45 7.78 6.28
C VAL A 20 5.82 7.03 7.54
N TYR A 21 4.82 6.42 8.17
CA TYR A 21 4.97 5.57 9.35
C TYR A 21 4.81 4.08 9.03
N THR A 22 5.62 3.24 9.65
CA THR A 22 5.49 1.77 9.68
C THR A 22 5.81 1.22 11.06
N ASP A 23 5.29 0.03 11.39
CA ASP A 23 5.58 -0.70 12.64
C ASP A 23 7.07 -0.95 12.89
N GLU A 24 7.90 -1.03 11.83
CA GLU A 24 9.36 -1.07 11.92
C GLU A 24 9.98 0.12 12.70
N GLN A 25 9.23 1.21 12.90
CA GLN A 25 9.67 2.40 13.64
C GLN A 25 9.37 2.33 15.15
N ILE A 26 8.65 1.31 15.61
CA ILE A 26 8.31 1.13 17.04
C ILE A 26 9.57 0.69 17.79
N PRO A 27 10.01 1.43 18.83
CA PRO A 27 11.17 1.04 19.63
C PRO A 27 10.98 -0.31 20.34
N LEU A 28 12.09 -1.04 20.50
CA LEU A 28 12.08 -2.32 21.19
C LEU A 28 11.63 -2.14 22.65
N GLY A 29 10.63 -2.93 23.06
CA GLY A 29 10.07 -2.88 24.42
C GLY A 29 8.86 -1.95 24.57
N GLU A 30 8.49 -1.18 23.54
CA GLU A 30 7.28 -0.38 23.57
C GLU A 30 6.01 -1.20 23.30
N ASN A 31 4.87 -0.64 23.72
CA ASN A 31 3.57 -1.19 23.42
C ASN A 31 3.21 -0.91 21.96
N TRP A 32 3.51 -1.89 21.10
CA TRP A 32 3.27 -1.80 19.66
C TRP A 32 1.81 -1.51 19.30
N HIS A 33 0.85 -1.96 20.11
CA HIS A 33 -0.57 -1.70 19.88
C HIS A 33 -0.90 -0.22 20.06
N GLU A 34 -0.51 0.37 21.18
CA GLU A 34 -0.78 1.78 21.49
C GLU A 34 -0.07 2.72 20.51
N ALA A 35 1.17 2.39 20.13
CA ALA A 35 1.90 3.14 19.11
C ALA A 35 1.15 3.14 17.77
N LEU A 36 0.72 1.96 17.28
CA LEU A 36 -0.04 1.86 16.03
C LEU A 36 -1.40 2.55 16.10
N GLN A 37 -2.11 2.45 17.23
CA GLN A 37 -3.38 3.14 17.39
C GLN A 37 -3.21 4.67 17.33
N THR A 38 -2.16 5.20 17.95
CA THR A 38 -1.84 6.64 17.90
C THR A 38 -1.68 7.10 16.46
N GLU A 39 -0.90 6.38 15.66
CA GLU A 39 -0.67 6.70 14.25
C GLU A 39 -1.93 6.50 13.39
N ILE A 40 -2.71 5.45 13.64
CA ILE A 40 -4.00 5.22 12.98
C ILE A 40 -5.01 6.32 13.29
N HIS A 41 -4.92 6.99 14.44
CA HIS A 41 -5.76 8.13 14.78
C HIS A 41 -5.23 9.46 14.22
N ALA A 42 -3.92 9.62 14.13
CA ALA A 42 -3.30 10.85 13.65
C ALA A 42 -3.18 10.94 12.12
N CYS A 43 -3.19 9.80 11.42
CA CYS A 43 -2.92 9.79 9.98
C CYS A 43 -4.03 10.43 9.14
N ASP A 44 -3.62 10.98 8.00
CA ASP A 44 -4.51 11.62 7.03
C ASP A 44 -4.94 10.65 5.94
N PHE A 45 -4.07 9.70 5.66
CA PHE A 45 -4.33 8.61 4.75
C PHE A 45 -3.57 7.35 5.16
N ALA A 46 -4.05 6.20 4.72
CA ALA A 46 -3.46 4.91 4.98
C ALA A 46 -3.35 4.08 3.69
N ILE A 47 -2.20 3.45 3.48
CA ILE A 47 -1.97 2.50 2.40
C ILE A 47 -2.05 1.08 2.97
N LEU A 48 -3.01 0.28 2.50
CA LEU A 48 -3.17 -1.10 2.95
C LEU A 48 -2.42 -2.03 2.01
N LEU A 49 -1.34 -2.66 2.48
CA LEU A 49 -0.57 -3.64 1.71
C LEU A 49 -1.27 -5.01 1.74
N VAL A 50 -2.24 -5.19 0.84
CA VAL A 50 -3.11 -6.36 0.82
C VAL A 50 -2.32 -7.60 0.40
N SER A 51 -2.26 -8.57 1.30
CA SER A 51 -1.55 -9.84 1.17
C SER A 51 -2.31 -10.95 1.91
N ASP A 52 -1.91 -12.21 1.71
CA ASP A 52 -2.57 -13.31 2.42
C ASP A 52 -2.36 -13.23 3.94
N GLN A 53 -1.18 -12.76 4.38
CA GLN A 53 -0.90 -12.52 5.80
C GLN A 53 -1.75 -11.37 6.37
N PHE A 54 -1.88 -10.27 5.62
CA PHE A 54 -2.77 -9.15 5.96
C PHE A 54 -4.22 -9.63 6.12
N MET A 55 -4.67 -10.49 5.18
CA MET A 55 -6.01 -11.07 5.15
C MET A 55 -6.27 -12.13 6.21
N HIS A 56 -5.25 -12.69 6.89
CA HIS A 56 -5.44 -13.71 7.94
C HIS A 56 -5.12 -13.20 9.34
N SER A 57 -4.54 -12.00 9.47
CA SER A 57 -4.35 -11.36 10.75
C SER A 57 -5.69 -10.92 11.34
N LYS A 58 -6.08 -11.53 12.46
CA LYS A 58 -7.27 -11.12 13.22
C LYS A 58 -7.16 -9.68 13.70
N TYR A 59 -5.98 -9.34 14.21
CA TYR A 59 -5.69 -8.01 14.72
C TYR A 59 -5.85 -6.92 13.65
N ILE A 60 -5.29 -7.11 12.45
CA ILE A 60 -5.43 -6.17 11.34
C ILE A 60 -6.91 -5.97 11.00
N LYS A 61 -7.71 -7.04 10.96
CA LYS A 61 -9.13 -6.97 10.62
C LYS A 61 -9.98 -6.25 11.67
N GLU A 62 -9.76 -6.59 12.94
CA GLU A 62 -10.67 -6.23 14.03
C GLU A 62 -10.30 -4.88 14.63
N GLU A 63 -9.01 -4.53 14.66
CA GLU A 63 -8.54 -3.30 15.27
C GLU A 63 -8.17 -2.24 14.24
N GLU A 64 -7.23 -2.53 13.35
CA GLU A 64 -6.62 -1.48 12.52
C GLU A 64 -7.49 -1.09 11.33
N VAL A 65 -7.85 -2.08 10.52
CA VAL A 65 -8.58 -1.85 9.28
C VAL A 65 -10.01 -1.40 9.57
N ALA A 66 -10.67 -1.98 10.58
CA ALA A 66 -11.98 -1.53 11.01
C ALA A 66 -11.97 -0.05 11.45
N LYS A 67 -10.96 0.39 12.21
CA LYS A 67 -10.82 1.78 12.63
C LYS A 67 -10.52 2.70 11.44
N LEU A 68 -9.62 2.32 10.54
CA LEU A 68 -9.33 3.11 9.33
C LEU A 68 -10.57 3.27 8.44
N PHE A 69 -11.36 2.22 8.24
CA PHE A 69 -12.61 2.34 7.47
C PHE A 69 -13.69 3.15 8.22
N THR A 70 -13.76 3.04 9.54
CA THR A 70 -14.64 3.89 10.36
C THR A 70 -14.25 5.37 10.23
N ARG A 71 -12.96 5.69 10.32
CA ARG A 71 -12.45 7.05 10.10
C ARG A 71 -12.70 7.52 8.67
N LYS A 72 -12.55 6.65 7.66
CA LYS A 72 -12.88 6.99 6.28
C LYS A 72 -14.34 7.42 6.13
N GLU A 73 -15.26 6.71 6.78
CA GLU A 73 -16.69 7.03 6.74
C GLU A 73 -17.05 8.29 7.53
N LYS A 74 -16.41 8.51 8.69
CA LYS A 74 -16.77 9.63 9.61
C LYS A 74 -15.99 10.91 9.37
N GLU A 75 -14.70 10.79 9.09
CA GLU A 75 -13.73 11.90 9.00
C GLU A 75 -13.27 12.15 7.57
N GLY A 76 -13.59 11.26 6.62
CA GLY A 76 -13.22 11.41 5.22
C GLY A 76 -11.74 11.13 4.93
N ILE A 77 -11.02 10.44 5.83
CA ILE A 77 -9.63 10.05 5.57
C ILE A 77 -9.52 9.15 4.33
N LEU A 78 -8.35 9.19 3.70
CA LEU A 78 -8.11 8.42 2.50
C LEU A 78 -7.55 7.03 2.85
N VAL A 79 -8.22 5.96 2.44
CA VAL A 79 -7.74 4.57 2.62
C VAL A 79 -7.57 3.90 1.27
N VAL A 80 -6.32 3.54 0.95
CA VAL A 80 -5.89 3.08 -0.38
C VAL A 80 -5.33 1.67 -0.30
N PRO A 81 -6.08 0.66 -0.72
CA PRO A 81 -5.58 -0.70 -0.74
C PRO A 81 -4.72 -0.96 -1.98
N VAL A 82 -3.54 -1.53 -1.77
CA VAL A 82 -2.57 -1.92 -2.81
C VAL A 82 -2.49 -3.43 -2.83
N TYR A 83 -2.62 -4.04 -4.01
CA TYR A 83 -2.43 -5.48 -4.15
C TYR A 83 -0.94 -5.83 -4.08
N PHE A 84 -0.48 -6.08 -2.85
CA PHE A 84 0.94 -6.17 -2.52
C PHE A 84 1.48 -7.58 -2.71
N TYR A 85 0.72 -8.59 -2.32
CA TYR A 85 1.08 -10.01 -2.46
C TYR A 85 -0.13 -10.84 -2.89
N SER A 86 0.14 -11.96 -3.57
CA SER A 86 -0.90 -12.89 -4.02
C SER A 86 -1.86 -13.28 -2.88
N CYS A 87 -3.14 -12.94 -3.02
CA CYS A 87 -4.18 -13.26 -2.04
C CYS A 87 -5.58 -13.25 -2.66
N ARG A 88 -6.54 -13.89 -1.98
CA ARG A 88 -7.97 -13.92 -2.38
C ARG A 88 -8.75 -12.77 -1.75
N PHE A 89 -8.40 -11.54 -2.10
CA PHE A 89 -9.03 -10.35 -1.50
C PHE A 89 -10.52 -10.20 -1.85
N TYR A 90 -11.00 -10.82 -2.94
CA TYR A 90 -12.42 -10.81 -3.33
C TYR A 90 -13.35 -11.38 -2.26
N ASP A 91 -12.85 -12.26 -1.38
CA ASP A 91 -13.61 -12.88 -0.31
C ASP A 91 -13.89 -11.89 0.86
N TRP A 92 -13.17 -10.76 0.92
CA TRP A 92 -13.36 -9.76 1.96
C TRP A 92 -14.22 -8.59 1.50
N LYS A 93 -15.48 -8.59 1.96
CA LYS A 93 -16.52 -7.61 1.60
C LYS A 93 -16.11 -6.13 1.79
N VAL A 94 -15.22 -5.84 2.73
CA VAL A 94 -14.78 -4.46 3.00
C VAL A 94 -13.81 -4.00 1.91
N LEU A 95 -12.83 -4.83 1.55
CA LEU A 95 -11.90 -4.49 0.47
C LEU A 95 -12.54 -4.58 -0.91
N SER A 96 -13.45 -5.53 -1.16
CA SER A 96 -14.07 -5.70 -2.47
C SER A 96 -14.98 -4.53 -2.89
N LYS A 97 -15.41 -3.70 -1.94
CA LYS A 97 -16.13 -2.43 -2.21
C LYS A 97 -15.21 -1.26 -2.56
N ASN A 98 -13.90 -1.39 -2.33
CA ASN A 98 -12.92 -0.35 -2.58
C ASN A 98 -12.09 -0.71 -3.82
N GLN A 99 -11.74 0.29 -4.64
CA GLN A 99 -10.83 0.07 -5.76
C GLN A 99 -9.42 -0.20 -5.21
N LEU A 100 -8.83 -1.34 -5.57
CA LEU A 100 -7.43 -1.64 -5.29
C LEU A 100 -6.54 -1.06 -6.39
N PHE A 101 -5.36 -0.57 -6.01
CA PHE A 101 -4.29 -0.42 -6.99
C PHE A 101 -3.76 -1.81 -7.36
N LYS A 102 -4.16 -2.25 -8.56
CA LYS A 102 -3.85 -3.55 -9.15
C LYS A 102 -3.70 -3.38 -10.67
N PRO A 103 -2.53 -2.90 -11.13
CA PRO A 103 -2.28 -2.72 -12.56
C PRO A 103 -2.00 -4.08 -13.24
N LEU A 104 -1.81 -4.07 -14.56
CA LEU A 104 -1.48 -5.28 -15.31
C LEU A 104 0.03 -5.52 -15.27
N GLY A 105 0.43 -6.78 -15.19
CA GLY A 105 1.84 -7.16 -15.24
C GLY A 105 2.48 -6.84 -16.58
N ALA A 106 1.72 -6.85 -17.69
CA ALA A 106 2.20 -6.43 -19.00
C ALA A 106 2.86 -5.04 -18.99
N ASP A 107 2.36 -4.12 -18.15
CA ASP A 107 2.89 -2.76 -18.02
C ASP A 107 4.28 -2.71 -17.35
N TYR A 108 4.69 -3.81 -16.70
CA TYR A 108 5.92 -3.94 -15.90
C TYR A 108 6.74 -5.18 -16.27
N GLY A 109 6.67 -5.62 -17.53
CA GLY A 109 7.46 -6.76 -18.01
C GLY A 109 7.04 -8.13 -17.45
N ARG A 110 5.83 -8.24 -16.86
CA ARG A 110 5.29 -9.42 -16.17
C ARG A 110 3.94 -9.86 -16.71
N ALA A 111 3.77 -9.82 -18.02
CA ALA A 111 2.58 -10.34 -18.71
C ALA A 111 2.28 -11.81 -18.35
N ASP A 112 3.29 -12.58 -17.91
CA ASP A 112 3.15 -13.94 -17.38
C ASP A 112 2.18 -14.05 -16.18
N ARG A 113 1.97 -12.94 -15.45
CA ARG A 113 1.13 -12.85 -14.26
C ARG A 113 -0.32 -12.47 -14.55
N ASP A 114 -0.62 -12.00 -15.75
CA ASP A 114 -1.94 -11.48 -16.12
C ASP A 114 -3.03 -12.52 -16.37
N PRO A 115 -2.76 -13.71 -16.96
CA PRO A 115 -3.81 -14.71 -17.21
C PRO A 115 -4.58 -15.11 -15.94
N LYS A 116 -3.93 -15.06 -14.77
CA LYS A 116 -4.55 -15.37 -13.48
C LYS A 116 -4.98 -14.11 -12.70
N LYS A 117 -4.78 -12.92 -13.26
CA LYS A 117 -4.97 -11.62 -12.61
C LYS A 117 -4.22 -11.54 -11.27
N ARG A 118 -2.97 -12.04 -11.24
CA ARG A 118 -2.19 -12.21 -10.02
C ARG A 118 -1.00 -11.25 -9.90
N PHE A 119 -0.77 -10.40 -10.89
CA PHE A 119 0.31 -9.41 -10.81
C PHE A 119 0.16 -8.55 -9.56
N CYS A 120 1.21 -8.50 -8.75
CA CYS A 120 1.29 -7.74 -7.50
C CYS A 120 2.67 -7.10 -7.34
N TYR A 121 2.81 -6.14 -6.43
CA TYR A 121 4.10 -5.48 -6.19
C TYR A 121 5.23 -6.49 -5.89
N ALA A 122 4.91 -7.56 -5.16
CA ALA A 122 5.89 -8.56 -4.82
C ALA A 122 6.46 -9.33 -6.01
N ASP A 123 5.80 -9.32 -7.17
CA ASP A 123 6.38 -9.87 -8.40
C ASP A 123 7.60 -9.05 -8.84
N LEU A 124 7.69 -7.76 -8.51
CA LEU A 124 8.79 -6.87 -8.89
C LEU A 124 9.97 -6.89 -7.90
N VAL A 125 9.88 -7.67 -6.82
CA VAL A 125 10.91 -7.74 -5.77
C VAL A 125 11.42 -9.16 -5.48
N ARG A 126 10.82 -10.18 -6.10
CA ARG A 126 11.13 -11.59 -5.85
C ARG A 126 11.83 -12.23 -7.03
N LEU A 127 12.63 -13.26 -6.78
CA LEU A 127 13.22 -14.15 -7.79
C LEU A 127 12.23 -14.41 -8.94
N ASP A 128 12.67 -14.24 -10.18
CA ASP A 128 11.93 -14.66 -11.35
C ASP A 128 11.72 -16.18 -11.25
N SER A 129 10.49 -16.57 -10.87
CA SER A 129 10.09 -17.96 -10.71
C SER A 129 10.13 -18.76 -12.02
N VAL A 130 10.31 -18.10 -13.17
CA VAL A 130 10.42 -18.76 -14.48
C VAL A 130 11.84 -19.28 -14.72
N ASN A 131 12.87 -18.58 -14.23
CA ASN A 131 14.28 -18.90 -14.52
C ASN A 131 15.19 -19.03 -13.28
N GLY A 132 14.66 -18.80 -12.07
CA GLY A 132 15.46 -18.79 -10.83
C GLY A 132 16.37 -17.57 -10.69
N VAL A 133 16.24 -16.57 -11.58
CA VAL A 133 17.09 -15.38 -11.60
C VAL A 133 16.64 -14.40 -10.51
N ARG A 134 17.58 -13.92 -9.68
CA ARG A 134 17.30 -12.82 -8.74
C ARG A 134 16.92 -11.58 -9.53
N ILE A 135 15.78 -10.97 -9.20
CA ILE A 135 15.47 -9.63 -9.69
C ILE A 135 16.54 -8.68 -9.13
N PRO A 136 17.34 -8.02 -9.99
CA PRO A 136 18.42 -7.16 -9.55
C PRO A 136 17.87 -5.89 -8.91
N GLN A 137 18.69 -5.31 -8.05
CA GLN A 137 18.54 -3.92 -7.59
C GLN A 137 19.55 -3.07 -8.38
N PRO A 138 19.14 -1.98 -9.05
CA PRO A 138 17.77 -1.44 -9.17
C PRO A 138 16.90 -2.19 -10.20
N ASN A 139 15.61 -2.33 -9.91
CA ASN A 139 14.60 -2.82 -10.86
C ASN A 139 13.81 -1.61 -11.40
N PRO A 140 13.98 -1.20 -12.68
CA PRO A 140 13.29 -0.03 -13.24
C PRO A 140 11.76 -0.17 -13.20
N ASP A 141 11.23 -1.39 -13.34
CA ASP A 141 9.78 -1.64 -13.30
C ASP A 141 9.18 -1.36 -11.92
N ARG A 142 9.99 -1.47 -10.86
CA ARG A 142 9.57 -1.07 -9.51
C ARG A 142 9.42 0.44 -9.39
N GLY A 143 10.30 1.19 -10.06
CA GLY A 143 10.19 2.64 -10.17
C GLY A 143 8.94 3.03 -10.96
N ASN A 144 8.72 2.40 -12.11
CA ASN A 144 7.52 2.62 -12.94
C ASN A 144 6.23 2.33 -12.17
N TYR A 145 6.17 1.22 -11.44
CA TYR A 145 5.02 0.91 -10.59
C TYR A 145 4.74 2.01 -9.57
N MET A 146 5.78 2.54 -8.91
CA MET A 146 5.59 3.61 -7.92
C MET A 146 5.16 4.92 -8.56
N MET A 147 5.71 5.27 -9.73
CA MET A 147 5.29 6.46 -10.47
C MET A 147 3.80 6.38 -10.80
N ASP A 148 3.34 5.26 -11.37
CA ASP A 148 1.93 5.06 -11.71
C ASP A 148 1.03 5.05 -10.48
N PHE A 149 1.52 4.49 -9.37
CA PHE A 149 0.78 4.48 -8.11
C PHE A 149 0.61 5.90 -7.55
N VAL A 150 1.71 6.67 -7.49
CA VAL A 150 1.69 8.05 -6.99
C VAL A 150 0.89 8.96 -7.92
N GLU A 151 0.99 8.81 -9.24
CA GLU A 151 0.20 9.59 -10.20
C GLU A 151 -1.32 9.41 -9.98
N LYS A 152 -1.77 8.17 -9.74
CA LYS A 152 -3.19 7.92 -9.43
C LYS A 152 -3.61 8.43 -8.06
N LEU A 153 -2.67 8.50 -7.12
CA LEU A 153 -2.92 8.94 -5.75
C LEU A 153 -2.89 10.49 -5.63
N GLU A 154 -2.10 11.17 -6.47
CA GLU A 154 -1.83 12.59 -6.38
C GLU A 154 -3.07 13.48 -6.34
N PRO A 155 -4.12 13.28 -7.17
CA PRO A 155 -5.33 14.10 -7.10
C PRO A 155 -6.03 14.02 -5.74
N GLN A 156 -6.02 12.84 -5.11
CA GLN A 156 -6.63 12.62 -3.80
C GLN A 156 -5.80 13.26 -2.68
N LEU A 157 -4.48 13.19 -2.78
CA LEU A 157 -3.58 13.87 -1.84
C LEU A 157 -3.70 15.40 -1.94
N LYS A 158 -3.84 15.95 -3.15
CA LYS A 158 -4.10 17.39 -3.34
C LYS A 158 -5.42 17.82 -2.69
N ALA A 159 -6.48 17.05 -2.89
CA ALA A 159 -7.76 17.33 -2.26
C ALA A 159 -7.67 17.32 -0.73
N LEU A 160 -6.98 16.32 -0.17
CA LEU A 160 -6.76 16.17 1.28
C LEU A 160 -5.92 17.32 1.87
N ALA A 161 -4.86 17.72 1.18
CA ALA A 161 -4.02 18.85 1.59
C ALA A 161 -4.79 20.18 1.57
N ASN A 162 -5.72 20.36 0.63
CA ASN A 162 -6.55 21.56 0.56
C ASN A 162 -7.67 21.58 1.62
N SER A 163 -8.23 20.43 2.02
CA SER A 163 -9.26 20.38 3.07
C SER A 163 -8.73 20.65 4.48
N LYS A 164 -7.41 20.64 4.65
CA LYS A 164 -6.71 20.85 5.92
C LYS A 164 -6.16 22.26 6.11
N LYS A 165 -6.24 23.10 5.08
CA LYS A 165 -5.93 24.53 5.14
C LYS A 165 -7.17 25.31 5.53
#